data_AF-A0A6I4QFD7-F1
#
_entry.id   AF-A0A6I4QFD7-F1
#
_cell.length_a   1.000
_cell.length_b   1.000
_cell.length_c   1.000
_cell.angle_alpha   90.00
_cell.angle_beta   90.00
_cell.angle_gamma   90.00
#
_symmetry.space_group_name_H-M   'P 1'
#
loop_
_entity.id
_entity.type
_entity.pdbx_description
1 polymer ?
#
loop_
_entity_poly.entity_id
_entity_poly.type
_entity_poly.pdbx_seq_one_letter_code
_entity_poly.pdbx_strand_id
1 'polypeptide(L)'
;MKTNKYYGGFIVGLFALTALSSCQVFSKNIQTITLPPKAQQPVAALLSNSPTRCIGTYLIDLPAEFKVKKKGNFDYKSNHAVTITTKQQYLPSFKQMIARREQELKNTKPVNPINGDYLKAIYPVYTNNRDKMQGIIFERMKSIGTSDILRVLEGYRWQDEVTLKIEMKAQNGLGEQYTKARKNDPESFGNNVPQKLAELHKLFDRIKPRDDLTIPTTPGFCMFNSFMHGEDREWKDMNYGYWHDSIEDFSFYFEFNDFASDYALLNMPEAYFTQGDGYTIYKGTRESNNLKLEEWVVKGKYFEDNLEFNSDGLAYIFTLGIHVTDPTYKT
;
A
#
# COMPACT_ATOMS: atom_id res chain seq x y z
N MET A 1 -43.00 -43.01 -44.68
CA MET A 1 -42.15 -41.90 -44.19
C MET A 1 -41.44 -42.34 -42.92
N LYS A 2 -40.16 -42.71 -43.02
CA LYS A 2 -39.25 -42.91 -41.88
C LYS A 2 -38.24 -41.76 -41.94
N THR A 3 -38.32 -40.82 -41.01
CA THR A 3 -37.38 -39.70 -40.92
C THR A 3 -36.20 -40.06 -40.03
N ASN A 4 -35.02 -39.75 -40.55
CA ASN A 4 -33.69 -39.93 -39.98
C ASN A 4 -33.56 -39.26 -38.60
N LYS A 5 -33.18 -40.04 -37.58
CA LYS A 5 -32.96 -39.58 -36.20
C LYS A 5 -31.47 -39.57 -35.78
N TYR A 6 -30.54 -39.51 -36.74
CA TYR A 6 -29.10 -39.75 -36.48
C TYR A 6 -28.14 -38.57 -36.74
N TYR A 7 -28.63 -37.36 -37.01
CA TYR A 7 -27.75 -36.19 -37.26
C TYR A 7 -27.59 -35.22 -36.09
N GLY A 8 -28.35 -35.37 -34.99
CA GLY A 8 -28.29 -34.45 -33.84
C GLY A 8 -27.18 -34.74 -32.82
N GLY A 9 -26.70 -35.99 -32.73
CA GLY A 9 -25.69 -36.38 -31.72
C GLY A 9 -24.26 -35.99 -32.07
N PHE A 10 -23.93 -35.93 -33.37
CA PHE A 10 -22.56 -35.69 -33.82
C PHE A 10 -22.13 -34.22 -33.72
N ILE A 11 -23.06 -33.28 -33.89
CA ILE A 11 -22.79 -31.83 -33.82
C ILE A 11 -22.64 -31.37 -32.34
N VAL A 12 -23.44 -31.92 -31.43
CA VAL A 12 -23.34 -31.62 -29.99
C VAL A 12 -22.04 -32.19 -29.39
N GLY A 13 -21.60 -33.36 -29.86
CA GLY A 13 -20.32 -33.95 -29.46
C GLY A 13 -19.10 -33.12 -29.87
N LEU A 14 -19.10 -32.52 -31.07
CA LEU A 14 -17.99 -31.68 -31.55
C LEU A 14 -17.86 -30.37 -30.76
N PHE A 15 -18.98 -29.72 -30.41
CA PHE A 15 -18.97 -28.50 -29.58
C PHE A 15 -18.56 -28.79 -28.12
N ALA A 16 -18.95 -29.94 -27.57
CA ALA A 16 -18.50 -30.35 -26.24
C ALA A 16 -16.99 -30.65 -26.22
N LEU A 17 -16.44 -31.28 -27.28
CA LEU A 17 -15.01 -31.55 -27.41
C LEU A 17 -14.17 -30.29 -27.64
N THR A 18 -14.66 -29.31 -28.41
CA THR A 18 -13.97 -28.02 -28.56
C THR A 18 -14.06 -27.16 -27.30
N ALA A 19 -15.17 -27.20 -26.55
CA ALA A 19 -15.31 -26.54 -25.25
C ALA A 19 -14.45 -27.20 -24.16
N LEU A 20 -14.33 -28.53 -24.14
CA LEU A 20 -13.48 -29.26 -23.20
C LEU A 20 -11.99 -29.09 -23.52
N SER A 21 -11.61 -29.06 -24.80
CA SER A 21 -10.21 -28.80 -25.19
C SER A 21 -9.82 -27.34 -24.96
N SER A 22 -10.72 -26.37 -25.16
CA SER A 22 -10.47 -24.98 -24.77
C SER A 22 -10.42 -24.80 -23.25
N CYS A 23 -11.26 -25.47 -22.46
CA CYS A 23 -11.15 -25.50 -20.99
C CYS A 23 -9.86 -26.18 -20.48
N GLN A 24 -9.34 -27.20 -21.19
CA GLN A 24 -8.09 -27.86 -20.83
C GLN A 24 -6.84 -27.06 -21.22
N VAL A 25 -6.92 -26.17 -22.22
CA VAL A 25 -5.79 -25.31 -22.62
C VAL A 25 -5.52 -24.22 -21.59
N PHE A 26 -6.54 -23.77 -20.84
CA PHE A 26 -6.39 -22.74 -19.80
C PHE A 26 -6.08 -23.28 -18.39
N SER A 27 -6.07 -24.60 -18.17
CA SER A 27 -5.80 -25.21 -16.86
C SER A 27 -4.41 -25.84 -16.73
N LYS A 28 -3.41 -25.38 -17.50
CA LYS A 28 -2.02 -25.80 -17.27
C LYS A 28 -1.56 -25.32 -15.90
N ASN A 29 -1.44 -26.24 -14.94
CA ASN A 29 -0.79 -25.94 -13.66
C ASN A 29 0.64 -25.43 -13.93
N ILE A 30 0.90 -24.16 -13.61
CA ILE A 30 2.18 -23.51 -13.89
C ILE A 30 3.36 -24.23 -13.21
N GLN A 31 3.10 -24.97 -12.13
CA GLN A 31 4.10 -25.81 -11.44
C GLN A 31 4.59 -26.99 -12.28
N THR A 32 3.86 -27.38 -13.32
CA THR A 32 4.26 -28.46 -14.24
C THR A 32 5.10 -27.96 -15.41
N ILE A 33 5.30 -26.64 -15.53
CA ILE A 33 6.16 -26.06 -16.55
C ILE A 33 7.62 -26.30 -16.19
N THR A 34 8.29 -27.13 -16.98
CA THR A 34 9.74 -27.28 -16.89
C THR A 34 10.42 -26.13 -17.61
N LEU A 35 11.30 -25.41 -16.91
CA LEU A 35 12.11 -24.36 -17.53
C LEU A 35 13.00 -24.96 -18.63
N PRO A 36 13.13 -24.30 -19.80
CA PRO A 36 14.10 -24.71 -20.82
C PRO A 36 15.51 -24.76 -20.23
N PRO A 37 16.40 -25.67 -20.66
CA PRO A 37 17.75 -25.81 -20.09
C PRO A 37 18.53 -24.49 -20.01
N LYS A 38 18.38 -23.62 -21.02
CA LYS A 38 19.02 -22.29 -21.07
C LYS A 38 18.53 -21.32 -19.99
N ALA A 39 17.31 -21.50 -19.47
CA ALA A 39 16.71 -20.65 -18.44
C ALA A 39 16.91 -21.20 -17.01
N GLN A 40 17.27 -22.48 -16.86
CA GLN A 40 17.43 -23.12 -15.56
C GLN A 40 18.55 -22.49 -14.73
N GLN A 41 19.75 -22.34 -15.30
CA GLN A 41 20.90 -21.81 -14.58
C GLN A 41 20.71 -20.33 -14.15
N PRO A 42 20.26 -19.39 -15.00
CA PRO A 42 20.01 -18.01 -14.59
C PRO A 42 18.94 -17.89 -13.50
N VAL A 43 17.83 -18.63 -13.61
CA VAL A 43 16.76 -18.61 -12.60
C VAL A 43 17.24 -19.21 -11.28
N ALA A 44 17.99 -20.32 -11.32
CA ALA A 44 18.57 -20.91 -10.12
C ALA A 44 19.57 -19.95 -9.45
N ALA A 45 20.38 -19.23 -10.23
CA ALA A 45 21.31 -18.24 -9.71
C ALA A 45 20.57 -17.08 -9.01
N LEU A 46 19.51 -16.53 -9.64
CA LEU A 46 18.68 -15.48 -9.05
C LEU A 46 18.05 -15.94 -7.73
N LEU A 47 17.52 -17.16 -7.68
CA LEU A 47 16.84 -17.68 -6.49
C LEU A 47 17.80 -18.14 -5.38
N SER A 48 19.09 -18.33 -5.68
CA SER A 48 20.08 -18.91 -4.75
C SER A 48 20.30 -18.09 -3.49
N ASN A 49 20.04 -16.78 -3.54
CA ASN A 49 20.14 -15.86 -2.41
C ASN A 49 18.84 -15.07 -2.24
N SER A 50 17.84 -15.71 -1.64
CA SER A 50 16.52 -15.13 -1.41
C SER A 50 16.24 -14.98 0.08
N PRO A 51 16.80 -13.95 0.76
CA PRO A 51 16.54 -13.76 2.17
C PRO A 51 15.05 -13.50 2.44
N THR A 52 14.57 -14.00 3.58
CA THR A 52 13.21 -13.77 4.05
C THR A 52 13.02 -12.30 4.43
N ARG A 53 11.89 -11.72 4.04
CA ARG A 53 11.46 -10.36 4.34
C ARG A 53 10.06 -10.36 4.90
N CYS A 54 9.75 -9.33 5.68
CA CYS A 54 8.44 -9.13 6.28
C CYS A 54 7.70 -7.97 5.59
N ILE A 55 6.49 -8.24 5.11
CA ILE A 55 5.64 -7.28 4.39
C ILE A 55 4.23 -7.40 4.94
N GLY A 56 3.70 -6.32 5.53
CA GLY A 56 2.43 -6.38 6.25
C GLY A 56 2.51 -7.47 7.32
N THR A 57 1.65 -8.48 7.25
CA THR A 57 1.63 -9.63 8.16
C THR A 57 2.26 -10.91 7.56
N TYR A 58 2.81 -10.83 6.35
CA TYR A 58 3.36 -11.98 5.62
C TYR A 58 4.88 -11.99 5.61
N LEU A 59 5.43 -13.19 5.44
CA LEU A 59 6.83 -13.41 5.13
C LEU A 59 6.98 -13.86 3.68
N ILE A 60 8.01 -13.35 3.01
CA ILE A 60 8.34 -13.73 1.64
C ILE A 60 9.86 -13.88 1.47
N ASP A 61 10.28 -14.93 0.79
CA ASP A 61 11.65 -15.06 0.32
C ASP A 61 11.77 -14.36 -1.03
N LEU A 62 12.64 -13.34 -1.09
CA LEU A 62 12.81 -12.51 -2.27
C LEU A 62 14.30 -12.36 -2.60
N PRO A 63 14.73 -12.52 -3.87
CA PRO A 63 16.14 -12.39 -4.23
C PRO A 63 16.76 -11.10 -3.73
N ALA A 64 18.01 -11.18 -3.28
CA ALA A 64 18.71 -10.07 -2.64
C ALA A 64 18.86 -8.85 -3.56
N GLU A 65 18.85 -9.04 -4.87
CA GLU A 65 18.91 -8.03 -5.92
C GLU A 65 17.70 -7.09 -5.91
N PHE A 66 16.57 -7.52 -5.34
CA PHE A 66 15.38 -6.69 -5.21
C PHE A 66 15.47 -5.77 -3.99
N LYS A 67 15.39 -4.46 -4.18
CA LYS A 67 15.54 -3.46 -3.11
C LYS A 67 14.27 -2.63 -2.93
N VAL A 68 13.97 -2.29 -1.68
CA VAL A 68 12.91 -1.34 -1.33
C VAL A 68 13.29 0.08 -1.72
N LYS A 69 12.28 0.91 -2.04
CA LYS A 69 12.47 2.37 -2.10
C LYS A 69 12.79 2.92 -0.70
N LYS A 70 13.58 4.00 -0.66
CA LYS A 70 13.96 4.69 0.59
C LYS A 70 12.80 5.45 1.26
N LYS A 71 11.62 5.48 0.64
CA LYS A 71 10.42 6.16 1.14
C LYS A 71 9.20 5.28 0.88
N GLY A 72 8.37 5.13 1.91
CA GLY A 72 7.06 4.49 1.83
C GLY A 72 5.95 5.47 2.26
N ASN A 73 4.78 5.35 1.64
CA ASN A 73 3.56 6.03 2.09
C ASN A 73 2.50 4.97 2.40
N PHE A 74 1.62 5.29 3.35
CA PHE A 74 0.64 4.38 3.88
C PHE A 74 -0.60 5.16 4.31
N ASP A 75 -1.78 4.70 3.90
CA ASP A 75 -3.04 5.27 4.37
C ASP A 75 -3.63 4.41 5.49
N TYR A 76 -3.83 5.06 6.62
CA TYR A 76 -4.23 4.47 7.89
C TYR A 76 -5.56 5.04 8.33
N LYS A 77 -6.46 4.17 8.77
CA LYS A 77 -7.87 4.46 9.03
C LYS A 77 -8.62 4.91 7.77
N SER A 78 -9.90 4.59 7.74
CA SER A 78 -10.75 4.85 6.58
C SER A 78 -10.75 6.32 6.16
N ASN A 79 -11.03 6.57 4.87
CA ASN A 79 -11.12 7.91 4.27
C ASN A 79 -9.83 8.74 4.36
N HIS A 80 -8.66 8.08 4.35
CA HIS A 80 -7.35 8.74 4.42
C HIS A 80 -7.31 9.70 5.62
N ALA A 81 -7.82 9.25 6.77
CA ALA A 81 -7.91 10.08 7.97
C ALA A 81 -6.53 10.30 8.59
N VAL A 82 -5.65 9.31 8.44
CA VAL A 82 -4.25 9.35 8.84
C VAL A 82 -3.39 8.90 7.67
N THR A 83 -2.37 9.68 7.31
CA THR A 83 -1.35 9.25 6.35
C THR A 83 -0.04 9.10 7.09
N ILE A 84 0.64 7.97 6.88
CA ILE A 84 1.92 7.64 7.49
C ILE A 84 2.96 7.53 6.39
N THR A 85 4.07 8.21 6.56
CA THR A 85 5.20 8.15 5.64
C THR A 85 6.44 7.76 6.40
N THR A 86 7.21 6.83 5.87
CA THR A 86 8.51 6.45 6.41
C THR A 86 9.58 6.76 5.38
N LYS A 87 10.72 7.28 5.84
CA LYS A 87 11.82 7.66 4.95
C LYS A 87 13.16 7.44 5.62
N GLN A 88 14.08 6.75 4.96
CA GLN A 88 15.46 6.69 5.40
C GLN A 88 16.11 8.08 5.23
N GLN A 89 16.62 8.64 6.32
CA GLN A 89 17.13 10.01 6.40
C GLN A 89 18.14 10.15 7.54
N TYR A 90 19.32 10.70 7.27
CA TYR A 90 20.29 11.04 8.32
C TYR A 90 19.82 12.20 9.20
N LEU A 91 20.26 12.23 10.46
CA LEU A 91 19.87 13.25 11.45
C LEU A 91 20.11 14.70 10.99
N PRO A 92 21.26 15.08 10.39
CA PRO A 92 21.48 16.46 9.93
C PRO A 92 20.44 16.90 8.88
N SER A 93 20.13 16.01 7.93
CA SER A 93 19.11 16.24 6.90
C SER A 93 17.71 16.36 7.49
N PHE A 94 17.40 15.58 8.53
CA PHE A 94 16.14 15.70 9.27
C PHE A 94 16.04 17.07 9.96
N LYS A 95 17.06 17.48 10.71
CA LYS A 95 17.08 18.79 11.40
C LYS A 95 16.88 19.95 10.42
N GLN A 96 17.58 19.92 9.29
CA GLN A 96 17.43 20.94 8.24
C GLN A 96 16.02 20.96 7.65
N MET A 97 15.44 19.78 7.37
CA MET A 97 14.07 19.67 6.86
C MET A 97 13.06 20.26 7.83
N ILE A 98 13.16 19.93 9.12
CA ILE A 98 12.26 20.45 10.17
C ILE A 98 12.36 21.98 10.28
N ALA A 99 13.58 22.53 10.34
CA ALA A 99 13.78 23.97 10.43
C ALA A 99 13.18 24.72 9.22
N ARG A 100 13.37 24.18 8.00
CA ARG A 100 12.77 24.75 6.78
C ARG A 100 11.25 24.67 6.81
N ARG A 101 10.69 23.53 7.23
CA ARG A 101 9.24 23.33 7.29
C ARG A 101 8.60 24.25 8.31
N GLU A 102 9.20 24.42 9.49
CA GLU A 102 8.71 25.37 10.50
C GLU A 102 8.70 26.80 9.95
N GLN A 103 9.77 27.24 9.28
CA GLN A 103 9.83 28.57 8.68
C GLN A 103 8.80 28.76 7.56
N GLU A 104 8.60 27.75 6.72
CA GLU A 104 7.56 27.73 5.69
C GLU A 104 6.17 27.92 6.30
N LEU A 105 5.85 27.15 7.35
CA LEU A 105 4.56 27.21 8.04
C LEU A 105 4.33 28.57 8.71
N LYS A 106 5.38 29.16 9.32
CA LYS A 106 5.33 30.51 9.90
C LYS A 106 5.14 31.61 8.86
N ASN A 107 5.72 31.45 7.67
CA ASN A 107 5.64 32.43 6.58
C ASN A 107 4.34 32.31 5.76
N THR A 108 3.64 31.18 5.87
CA THR A 108 2.39 30.93 5.14
C THR A 108 1.25 31.74 5.75
N LYS A 109 0.49 32.44 4.89
CA LYS A 109 -0.67 33.24 5.31
C LYS A 109 -1.98 32.63 4.77
N PRO A 110 -3.02 32.50 5.59
CA PRO A 110 -4.34 32.13 5.11
C PRO A 110 -4.91 33.19 4.15
N VAL A 111 -5.75 32.76 3.21
CA VAL A 111 -6.42 33.66 2.25
C VAL A 111 -7.36 34.62 2.99
N ASN A 112 -8.09 34.12 4.00
CA ASN A 112 -8.95 34.95 4.83
C ASN A 112 -8.18 35.35 6.11
N PRO A 113 -7.88 36.64 6.32
CA PRO A 113 -7.14 37.11 7.50
C PRO A 113 -7.82 36.80 8.84
N ILE A 114 -9.15 36.59 8.86
CA ILE A 114 -9.87 36.21 10.09
C ILE A 114 -9.40 34.88 10.67
N ASN A 115 -8.78 34.04 9.84
CA ASN A 115 -8.25 32.75 10.23
C ASN A 115 -6.91 32.87 10.99
N GLY A 116 -6.33 34.07 11.14
CA GLY A 116 -5.07 34.28 11.87
C GLY A 116 -3.86 33.59 11.24
N ASP A 117 -2.94 33.08 12.07
CA ASP A 117 -1.73 32.40 11.61
C ASP A 117 -2.02 31.03 11.00
N TYR A 118 -1.25 30.61 9.99
CA TYR A 118 -1.39 29.29 9.38
C TYR A 118 -0.87 28.16 10.29
N LEU A 119 0.27 28.40 10.94
CA LEU A 119 0.80 27.57 12.01
C LEU A 119 0.10 27.94 13.32
N LYS A 120 -0.50 26.95 13.98
CA LYS A 120 -1.36 27.16 15.15
C LYS A 120 -0.67 26.80 16.45
N ALA A 121 0.09 25.71 16.45
CA ALA A 121 0.87 25.29 17.60
C ALA A 121 2.03 24.40 17.17
N ILE A 122 3.03 24.31 18.04
CA ILE A 122 4.13 23.36 17.95
C ILE A 122 4.14 22.54 19.23
N TYR A 123 4.08 21.22 19.10
CA TYR A 123 4.17 20.29 20.23
C TYR A 123 5.47 19.47 20.14
N PRO A 124 6.25 19.38 21.23
CA PRO A 124 7.45 18.55 21.23
C PRO A 124 7.07 17.06 21.28
N VAL A 125 7.88 16.21 20.63
CA VAL A 125 7.86 14.77 20.89
C VAL A 125 8.94 14.47 21.91
N TYR A 126 8.52 14.05 23.11
CA TYR A 126 9.46 13.77 24.19
C TYR A 126 10.32 12.56 23.91
N THR A 127 11.59 12.66 24.30
CA THR A 127 12.60 11.60 24.18
C THR A 127 13.59 11.72 25.33
N ASN A 128 14.02 10.58 25.87
CA ASN A 128 15.05 10.52 26.90
C ASN A 128 16.46 10.64 26.31
N ASN A 129 16.61 10.54 24.97
CA ASN A 129 17.89 10.70 24.29
C ASN A 129 17.69 11.37 22.92
N ARG A 130 18.06 12.66 22.82
CA ARG A 130 17.90 13.46 21.60
C ARG A 130 18.88 13.09 20.48
N ASP A 131 19.95 12.38 20.77
CA ASP A 131 20.89 11.91 19.73
C ASP A 131 20.37 10.64 19.06
N LYS A 132 19.48 9.89 19.72
CA LYS A 132 18.87 8.66 19.20
C LYS A 132 17.48 8.88 18.61
N MET A 133 16.74 9.88 19.10
CA MET A 133 15.38 10.16 18.65
C MET A 133 15.08 11.65 18.78
N GLN A 134 14.48 12.23 17.75
CA GLN A 134 13.98 13.61 17.78
C GLN A 134 12.60 13.66 17.16
N GLY A 135 11.73 14.55 17.62
CA GLY A 135 10.45 14.74 16.98
C GLY A 135 9.76 16.03 17.36
N ILE A 136 8.80 16.39 16.52
CA ILE A 136 8.04 17.63 16.58
C ILE A 136 6.70 17.40 15.89
N ILE A 137 5.67 18.08 16.37
CA ILE A 137 4.34 18.05 15.77
C ILE A 137 3.92 19.49 15.51
N PHE A 138 3.57 19.79 14.26
CA PHE A 138 2.98 21.05 13.89
C PHE A 138 1.46 20.91 13.83
N GLU A 139 0.72 21.72 14.58
CA GLU A 139 -0.69 21.95 14.28
C GLU A 139 -0.77 23.10 13.29
N ARG A 140 -1.34 22.85 12.12
CA ARG A 140 -1.53 23.85 11.07
C ARG A 140 -2.95 23.80 10.53
N MET A 141 -3.36 24.84 9.83
CA MET A 141 -4.58 24.79 9.02
C MET A 141 -4.47 23.70 7.94
N LYS A 142 -5.62 23.12 7.56
CA LYS A 142 -5.70 22.13 6.49
C LYS A 142 -5.15 22.68 5.17
N SER A 143 -5.60 23.87 4.75
CA SER A 143 -5.05 24.62 3.61
C SER A 143 -5.27 26.13 3.79
N ILE A 144 -4.63 26.95 2.95
CA ILE A 144 -4.74 28.41 3.01
C ILE A 144 -6.16 28.93 2.74
N GLY A 145 -6.97 28.18 1.98
CA GLY A 145 -8.32 28.56 1.58
C GLY A 145 -9.43 27.99 2.47
N THR A 146 -9.10 27.10 3.41
CA THR A 146 -10.08 26.53 4.35
C THR A 146 -10.24 27.41 5.59
N SER A 147 -11.40 27.30 6.24
CA SER A 147 -11.61 27.84 7.59
C SER A 147 -10.53 27.33 8.56
N ASP A 148 -10.13 28.18 9.52
CA ASP A 148 -9.24 27.78 10.59
C ASP A 148 -9.92 26.84 11.61
N ILE A 149 -11.11 26.34 11.35
CA ILE A 149 -11.64 25.20 12.12
C ILE A 149 -10.91 23.91 11.75
N LEU A 150 -10.57 23.73 10.47
CA LEU A 150 -9.97 22.49 9.96
C LEU A 150 -8.46 22.50 10.16
N ARG A 151 -7.97 21.48 10.87
CA ARG A 151 -6.58 21.32 11.29
C ARG A 151 -5.94 20.08 10.68
N VAL A 152 -4.62 20.11 10.61
CA VAL A 152 -3.78 18.93 10.43
C VAL A 152 -2.73 18.93 11.54
N LEU A 153 -2.61 17.80 12.23
CA LEU A 153 -1.46 17.49 13.06
C LEU A 153 -0.41 16.83 12.15
N GLU A 154 0.62 17.58 11.80
CA GLU A 154 1.74 17.15 10.98
C GLU A 154 2.91 16.79 11.91
N GLY A 155 2.97 15.51 12.30
CA GLY A 155 3.97 14.97 13.19
C GLY A 155 5.17 14.40 12.45
N TYR A 156 6.35 14.64 13.02
CA TYR A 156 7.62 14.05 12.59
C TYR A 156 8.35 13.42 13.77
N ARG A 157 8.89 12.23 13.57
CA ARG A 157 9.84 11.59 14.48
C ARG A 157 10.97 10.94 13.68
N TRP A 158 12.18 11.40 13.91
CA TRP A 158 13.40 10.72 13.48
C TRP A 158 13.89 9.78 14.57
N GLN A 159 14.27 8.55 14.19
CA GLN A 159 14.91 7.58 15.06
C GLN A 159 15.72 6.60 14.20
N ASP A 160 16.96 6.31 14.59
CA ASP A 160 17.82 5.29 13.95
C ASP A 160 17.86 5.40 12.42
N GLU A 161 18.12 6.62 11.91
CA GLU A 161 18.18 6.95 10.47
C GLU A 161 16.86 6.81 9.70
N VAL A 162 15.73 6.68 10.39
CA VAL A 162 14.40 6.63 9.79
C VAL A 162 13.55 7.78 10.32
N THR A 163 13.02 8.57 9.40
CA THR A 163 11.99 9.57 9.67
C THR A 163 10.61 8.96 9.47
N LEU A 164 9.80 8.99 10.51
CA LEU A 164 8.38 8.71 10.51
C LEU A 164 7.61 10.03 10.49
N LYS A 165 6.81 10.26 9.46
CA LYS A 165 5.87 11.38 9.37
C LYS A 165 4.45 10.83 9.51
N ILE A 166 3.63 11.47 10.31
CA ILE A 166 2.21 11.16 10.49
C ILE A 166 1.42 12.44 10.28
N GLU A 167 0.46 12.43 9.35
CA GLU A 167 -0.50 13.50 9.17
C GLU A 167 -1.89 13.05 9.60
N MET A 168 -2.50 13.75 10.55
CA MET A 168 -3.83 13.45 11.04
C MET A 168 -4.75 14.64 10.88
N LYS A 169 -5.93 14.42 10.27
CA LYS A 169 -6.98 15.44 10.22
C LYS A 169 -7.53 15.68 11.63
N ALA A 170 -7.67 16.94 12.00
CA ALA A 170 -8.21 17.38 13.29
C ALA A 170 -9.10 18.61 13.09
N GLN A 171 -9.75 19.05 14.16
CA GLN A 171 -10.66 20.17 14.16
C GLN A 171 -10.56 20.97 15.47
N ASN A 172 -10.61 22.29 15.37
CA ASN A 172 -10.74 23.18 16.52
C ASN A 172 -11.61 24.40 16.17
N GLY A 173 -12.90 24.34 16.49
CA GLY A 173 -13.86 25.42 16.28
C GLY A 173 -14.10 26.32 17.49
N LEU A 174 -13.21 26.32 18.49
CA LEU A 174 -13.40 27.08 19.74
C LEU A 174 -13.06 28.57 19.62
N GLY A 175 -12.55 29.03 18.47
CA GLY A 175 -12.27 30.44 18.22
C GLY A 175 -13.48 31.36 18.52
N GLU A 176 -13.20 32.55 19.01
CA GLU A 176 -14.23 33.53 19.38
C GLU A 176 -15.08 33.95 18.17
N GLN A 177 -14.46 34.04 16.99
CA GLN A 177 -15.11 34.35 15.71
C GLN A 177 -16.24 33.37 15.37
N TYR A 178 -16.23 32.18 15.95
CA TYR A 178 -17.22 31.14 15.72
C TYR A 178 -18.30 31.06 16.79
N THR A 179 -18.29 31.92 17.80
CA THR A 179 -19.20 31.83 18.95
C THR A 179 -20.69 31.82 18.55
N LYS A 180 -21.08 32.66 17.57
CA LYS A 180 -22.46 32.69 17.08
C LYS A 180 -22.83 31.41 16.30
N ALA A 181 -21.95 30.97 15.40
CA ALA A 181 -22.18 29.78 14.59
C ALA A 181 -22.22 28.50 15.45
N ARG A 182 -21.28 28.38 16.40
CA ARG A 182 -21.19 27.27 17.36
C ARG A 182 -22.41 27.14 18.29
N LYS A 183 -23.15 28.23 18.56
CA LYS A 183 -24.43 28.14 19.28
C LYS A 183 -25.52 27.45 18.47
N ASN A 184 -25.49 27.61 17.15
CA ASN A 184 -26.47 27.00 16.24
C ASN A 184 -26.08 25.58 15.84
N ASP A 185 -24.77 25.31 15.76
CA ASP A 185 -24.21 24.01 15.40
C ASP A 185 -22.97 23.72 16.27
N PRO A 186 -23.14 23.16 17.47
CA PRO A 186 -22.01 22.89 18.35
C PRO A 186 -21.11 21.75 17.86
N GLU A 187 -21.66 20.77 17.13
CA GLU A 187 -20.92 19.59 16.67
C GLU A 187 -19.88 19.96 15.60
N SER A 188 -20.26 20.76 14.61
CA SER A 188 -19.33 21.21 13.55
C SER A 188 -18.22 22.16 14.04
N PHE A 189 -18.29 22.62 15.29
CA PHE A 189 -17.33 23.55 15.88
C PHE A 189 -16.64 22.97 17.13
N GLY A 190 -16.69 21.65 17.31
CA GLY A 190 -15.96 20.96 18.36
C GLY A 190 -14.43 21.09 18.26
N ASN A 191 -13.75 20.62 19.30
CA ASN A 191 -12.29 20.51 19.35
C ASN A 191 -11.87 19.07 19.64
N ASN A 192 -11.21 18.44 18.68
CA ASN A 192 -10.64 17.10 18.84
C ASN A 192 -9.11 17.09 18.77
N VAL A 193 -8.45 18.24 18.73
CA VAL A 193 -6.99 18.35 18.71
C VAL A 193 -6.33 17.59 19.87
N PRO A 194 -6.76 17.71 21.14
CA PRO A 194 -6.15 16.96 22.24
C PRO A 194 -6.24 15.45 22.07
N GLN A 195 -7.39 14.93 21.62
CA GLN A 195 -7.59 13.51 21.35
C GLN A 195 -6.67 13.04 20.22
N LYS A 196 -6.62 13.79 19.10
CA LYS A 196 -5.81 13.46 17.94
C LYS A 196 -4.32 13.55 18.24
N LEU A 197 -3.89 14.46 19.10
CA LEU A 197 -2.51 14.57 19.56
C LEU A 197 -2.11 13.32 20.38
N ALA A 198 -2.97 12.87 21.30
CA ALA A 198 -2.75 11.65 22.06
C ALA A 198 -2.70 10.40 21.16
N GLU A 199 -3.56 10.34 20.14
CA GLU A 199 -3.56 9.27 19.13
C GLU A 199 -2.25 9.26 18.31
N LEU A 200 -1.78 10.44 17.88
CA LEU A 200 -0.52 10.59 17.16
C LEU A 200 0.68 10.12 17.99
N HIS A 201 0.74 10.50 19.28
CA HIS A 201 1.79 10.02 20.19
C HIS A 201 1.76 8.49 20.35
N LYS A 202 0.58 7.88 20.47
CA LYS A 202 0.46 6.41 20.52
C LYS A 202 1.00 5.75 19.25
N LEU A 203 0.78 6.33 18.08
CA LEU A 203 1.35 5.83 16.83
C LEU A 203 2.87 5.97 16.78
N PHE A 204 3.42 7.09 17.27
CA PHE A 204 4.87 7.21 17.45
C PHE A 204 5.41 6.16 18.43
N ASP A 205 4.70 5.81 19.48
CA ASP A 205 5.21 4.78 20.39
C ASP A 205 5.18 3.40 19.76
N ARG A 206 4.13 3.07 19.02
CA ARG A 206 3.94 1.74 18.40
C ARG A 206 4.79 1.49 17.17
N ILE A 207 5.03 2.51 16.34
CA ILE A 207 5.79 2.35 15.10
C ILE A 207 7.27 2.56 15.41
N LYS A 208 8.12 1.57 15.15
CA LYS A 208 9.58 1.65 15.36
C LYS A 208 10.34 1.46 14.04
N PRO A 209 11.53 2.07 13.89
CA PRO A 209 12.43 1.74 12.77
C PRO A 209 12.71 0.23 12.73
N ARG A 210 12.83 -0.31 11.52
CA ARG A 210 13.12 -1.72 11.26
C ARG A 210 13.90 -1.83 9.96
N ASP A 211 15.01 -2.55 9.98
CA ASP A 211 15.70 -2.93 8.74
C ASP A 211 14.89 -3.96 7.94
N ASP A 212 14.96 -3.90 6.62
CA ASP A 212 14.16 -4.73 5.72
C ASP A 212 14.31 -6.24 5.96
N LEU A 213 15.53 -6.68 6.29
CA LEU A 213 15.85 -8.10 6.53
C LEU A 213 15.61 -8.53 7.98
N THR A 214 15.29 -7.59 8.88
CA THR A 214 14.97 -7.94 10.27
C THR A 214 13.54 -8.45 10.35
N ILE A 215 13.37 -9.70 10.79
CA ILE A 215 12.05 -10.32 10.99
C ILE A 215 11.57 -10.07 12.43
N PRO A 216 10.43 -9.38 12.63
CA PRO A 216 9.87 -9.18 13.95
C PRO A 216 9.43 -10.52 14.57
N THR A 217 9.66 -10.66 15.88
CA THR A 217 9.26 -11.84 16.66
C THR A 217 8.03 -11.60 17.53
N THR A 218 7.49 -10.37 17.48
CA THR A 218 6.29 -9.96 18.23
C THR A 218 5.14 -9.65 17.27
N PRO A 219 3.87 -9.78 17.71
CA PRO A 219 2.72 -9.41 16.89
C PRO A 219 2.77 -7.95 16.39
N GLY A 220 2.32 -7.75 15.15
CA GLY A 220 2.29 -6.45 14.49
C GLY A 220 2.33 -6.61 12.97
N PHE A 221 2.56 -5.50 12.26
CA PHE A 221 2.74 -5.54 10.81
C PHE A 221 3.94 -4.71 10.36
N CYS A 222 4.63 -5.23 9.35
CA CYS A 222 5.83 -4.66 8.77
C CYS A 222 5.51 -3.56 7.79
N MET A 223 6.19 -2.43 7.98
CA MET A 223 6.12 -1.26 7.14
C MET A 223 7.47 -1.00 6.43
N PHE A 224 7.49 -0.06 5.48
CA PHE A 224 8.76 0.35 4.87
C PHE A 224 9.67 0.91 5.95
N ASN A 225 10.88 0.36 6.08
CA ASN A 225 11.88 0.76 7.06
C ASN A 225 11.36 0.80 8.52
N SER A 226 10.25 0.12 8.82
CA SER A 226 9.60 0.21 10.13
C SER A 226 8.68 -0.98 10.43
N PHE A 227 8.19 -1.02 11.66
CA PHE A 227 7.30 -2.03 12.18
C PHE A 227 6.32 -1.39 13.15
N MET A 228 5.02 -1.69 13.01
CA MET A 228 4.02 -1.30 14.00
C MET A 228 3.77 -2.45 14.97
N HIS A 229 4.12 -2.25 16.24
CA HIS A 229 3.91 -3.25 17.29
C HIS A 229 2.43 -3.36 17.73
N GLY A 230 2.05 -4.59 18.07
CA GLY A 230 0.75 -4.95 18.61
C GLY A 230 -0.29 -5.19 17.53
N GLU A 231 -1.36 -5.88 17.89
CA GLU A 231 -2.51 -6.05 17.01
C GLU A 231 -3.10 -4.71 16.59
N ASP A 232 -3.50 -4.62 15.33
CA ASP A 232 -4.14 -3.42 14.80
C ASP A 232 -5.23 -3.80 13.80
N ARG A 233 -6.48 -3.46 14.13
CA ARG A 233 -7.66 -3.77 13.31
C ARG A 233 -8.24 -2.53 12.63
N GLU A 234 -7.52 -1.42 12.66
CA GLU A 234 -7.90 -0.24 11.91
C GLU A 234 -7.71 -0.52 10.43
N TRP A 235 -8.48 0.15 9.57
CA TRP A 235 -8.36 0.02 8.13
C TRP A 235 -6.95 0.42 7.65
N LYS A 236 -6.41 -0.32 6.69
CA LYS A 236 -5.08 -0.13 6.12
C LYS A 236 -5.15 -0.26 4.60
N ASP A 237 -4.44 0.62 3.92
CA ASP A 237 -4.10 0.52 2.49
C ASP A 237 -2.61 0.78 2.34
N MET A 238 -1.87 -0.31 2.11
CA MET A 238 -0.43 -0.34 2.01
C MET A 238 -0.01 -0.81 0.63
N ASN A 239 0.97 -0.10 0.10
CA ASN A 239 1.56 -0.45 -1.17
C ASN A 239 3.07 -0.60 -0.97
N TYR A 240 3.62 -1.76 -1.33
CA TYR A 240 5.04 -2.08 -1.27
C TYR A 240 5.56 -2.37 -2.65
N GLY A 241 6.79 -1.93 -2.91
CA GLY A 241 7.48 -2.26 -4.14
C GLY A 241 8.92 -2.64 -3.85
N TYR A 242 9.39 -3.62 -4.60
CA TYR A 242 10.78 -3.99 -4.67
C TYR A 242 11.21 -3.98 -6.14
N TRP A 243 12.32 -3.31 -6.43
CA TRP A 243 12.85 -3.20 -7.78
C TRP A 243 14.18 -3.92 -7.84
N HIS A 244 14.43 -4.63 -8.93
CA HIS A 244 15.74 -5.20 -9.18
C HIS A 244 16.78 -4.06 -9.26
N ASP A 245 17.94 -4.29 -8.68
CA ASP A 245 19.00 -3.27 -8.57
C ASP A 245 19.65 -2.84 -9.90
N SER A 246 19.46 -3.63 -10.97
CA SER A 246 20.16 -3.49 -12.24
C SER A 246 19.30 -3.78 -13.46
N ILE A 247 18.16 -4.46 -13.30
CA ILE A 247 17.22 -4.75 -14.38
C ILE A 247 16.04 -3.79 -14.26
N GLU A 248 15.94 -2.88 -15.23
CA GLU A 248 14.79 -1.97 -15.36
C GLU A 248 13.51 -2.77 -15.64
N ASP A 249 12.37 -2.27 -15.16
CA ASP A 249 11.04 -2.90 -15.30
C ASP A 249 10.90 -4.33 -14.74
N PHE A 250 11.85 -4.76 -13.91
CA PHE A 250 11.70 -5.99 -13.12
C PHE A 250 11.46 -5.66 -11.65
N SER A 251 10.19 -5.75 -11.24
CA SER A 251 9.77 -5.41 -9.88
C SER A 251 8.68 -6.31 -9.34
N PHE A 252 8.60 -6.40 -8.03
CA PHE A 252 7.47 -6.97 -7.30
C PHE A 252 6.72 -5.86 -6.59
N TYR A 253 5.40 -5.82 -6.80
CA TYR A 253 4.51 -4.91 -6.11
C TYR A 253 3.55 -5.71 -5.22
N PHE A 254 3.37 -5.26 -3.99
CA PHE A 254 2.45 -5.86 -3.03
C PHE A 254 1.47 -4.80 -2.57
N GLU A 255 0.20 -5.08 -2.78
CA GLU A 255 -0.89 -4.33 -2.19
C GLU A 255 -1.40 -5.13 -0.98
N PHE A 256 -1.40 -4.49 0.18
CA PHE A 256 -1.97 -5.02 1.40
C PHE A 256 -3.07 -4.08 1.84
N ASN A 257 -4.31 -4.55 1.74
CA ASN A 257 -5.47 -3.75 2.08
C ASN A 257 -6.47 -4.55 2.93
N ASP A 258 -7.21 -3.84 3.79
CA ASP A 258 -8.24 -4.42 4.66
C ASP A 258 -9.66 -4.28 4.04
N PHE A 259 -9.78 -4.19 2.70
CA PHE A 259 -11.08 -4.09 2.00
C PHE A 259 -11.27 -5.20 0.96
N ALA A 260 -12.52 -5.61 0.77
CA ALA A 260 -12.87 -6.63 -0.21
C ALA A 260 -12.94 -6.00 -1.60
N SER A 261 -12.34 -6.65 -2.58
CA SER A 261 -12.66 -6.39 -3.99
C SER A 261 -14.06 -6.92 -4.31
N ASP A 262 -14.75 -6.24 -5.22
CA ASP A 262 -16.06 -6.67 -5.75
C ASP A 262 -15.96 -8.03 -6.48
N TYR A 263 -14.78 -8.36 -7.00
CA TYR A 263 -14.52 -9.59 -7.72
C TYR A 263 -13.30 -10.33 -7.17
N ALA A 264 -13.41 -11.66 -7.12
CA ALA A 264 -12.26 -12.53 -6.98
C ALA A 264 -11.34 -12.33 -8.19
N LEU A 265 -10.03 -12.53 -8.02
CA LEU A 265 -9.05 -12.22 -9.07
C LEU A 265 -9.39 -12.95 -10.37
N LEU A 266 -9.80 -14.22 -10.27
CA LEU A 266 -10.11 -15.03 -11.45
C LEU A 266 -11.44 -14.66 -12.12
N ASN A 267 -12.34 -14.00 -11.38
CA ASN A 267 -13.64 -13.55 -11.86
C ASN A 267 -13.62 -12.13 -12.45
N MET A 268 -12.49 -11.41 -12.32
CA MET A 268 -12.34 -10.11 -12.93
C MET A 268 -12.45 -10.20 -14.47
N PRO A 269 -13.07 -9.21 -15.14
CA PRO A 269 -13.17 -9.17 -16.61
C PRO A 269 -11.79 -9.24 -17.27
N GLU A 270 -11.66 -9.95 -18.39
CA GLU A 270 -10.37 -10.13 -19.08
C GLU A 270 -9.70 -8.79 -19.43
N ALA A 271 -10.52 -7.82 -19.88
CA ALA A 271 -10.11 -6.45 -20.19
C ALA A 271 -9.46 -5.68 -19.01
N TYR A 272 -9.52 -6.19 -17.78
CA TYR A 272 -8.84 -5.58 -16.64
C TYR A 272 -7.31 -5.62 -16.80
N PHE A 273 -6.76 -6.76 -17.23
CA PHE A 273 -5.30 -6.92 -17.41
C PHE A 273 -4.87 -7.03 -18.88
N THR A 274 -5.80 -7.24 -19.81
CA THR A 274 -5.48 -7.49 -21.22
C THR A 274 -5.83 -6.32 -22.14
N GLN A 275 -5.70 -5.07 -21.67
CA GLN A 275 -5.84 -3.90 -22.55
C GLN A 275 -4.77 -3.95 -23.66
N GLY A 276 -5.09 -3.42 -24.85
CA GLY A 276 -4.19 -3.49 -26.02
C GLY A 276 -4.02 -4.90 -26.59
N ASP A 277 -2.78 -5.29 -26.87
CA ASP A 277 -2.40 -6.62 -27.40
C ASP A 277 -2.12 -7.66 -26.29
N GLY A 278 -2.55 -7.38 -25.06
CA GLY A 278 -2.42 -8.29 -23.93
C GLY A 278 -3.30 -9.54 -24.08
N TYR A 279 -2.80 -10.69 -23.63
CA TYR A 279 -3.60 -11.91 -23.52
C TYR A 279 -3.19 -12.76 -22.32
N THR A 280 -4.19 -13.44 -21.75
CA THR A 280 -4.00 -14.39 -20.65
C THR A 280 -3.15 -15.58 -21.09
N ILE A 281 -2.05 -15.85 -20.38
CA ILE A 281 -1.26 -17.07 -20.57
C ILE A 281 -1.49 -18.10 -19.46
N TYR A 282 -2.00 -17.67 -18.30
CA TYR A 282 -2.36 -18.55 -17.20
C TYR A 282 -3.42 -17.91 -16.30
N LYS A 283 -4.40 -18.72 -15.87
CA LYS A 283 -5.33 -18.43 -14.77
C LYS A 283 -5.49 -19.69 -13.94
N GLY A 284 -5.42 -19.58 -12.62
CA GLY A 284 -5.58 -20.75 -11.77
C GLY A 284 -5.62 -20.44 -10.29
N THR A 285 -5.79 -21.51 -9.51
CA THR A 285 -5.67 -21.46 -8.05
C THR A 285 -4.60 -22.43 -7.60
N ARG A 286 -3.94 -22.11 -6.49
CA ARG A 286 -3.07 -23.05 -5.78
C ARG A 286 -3.18 -22.86 -4.28
N GLU A 287 -2.76 -23.88 -3.54
CA GLU A 287 -2.57 -23.78 -2.10
C GLU A 287 -1.08 -23.75 -1.78
N SER A 288 -0.68 -22.87 -0.85
CA SER A 288 0.69 -22.78 -0.35
C SER A 288 0.66 -22.26 1.07
N ASN A 289 1.35 -22.93 2.00
CA ASN A 289 1.41 -22.52 3.42
C ASN A 289 0.01 -22.25 4.03
N ASN A 290 -0.97 -23.10 3.71
CA ASN A 290 -2.38 -22.97 4.11
C ASN A 290 -3.11 -21.72 3.58
N LEU A 291 -2.52 -21.01 2.62
CA LEU A 291 -3.15 -19.91 1.91
C LEU A 291 -3.74 -20.42 0.61
N LYS A 292 -4.98 -20.02 0.33
CA LYS A 292 -5.61 -20.21 -0.99
C LYS A 292 -5.24 -19.02 -1.86
N LEU A 293 -4.50 -19.29 -2.93
CA LEU A 293 -3.96 -18.30 -3.84
C LEU A 293 -4.74 -18.35 -5.16
N GLU A 294 -5.09 -17.18 -5.66
CA GLU A 294 -5.58 -16.99 -7.03
C GLU A 294 -4.45 -16.38 -7.88
N GLU A 295 -4.27 -16.85 -9.09
CA GLU A 295 -3.14 -16.46 -9.94
C GLU A 295 -3.62 -16.14 -11.35
N TRP A 296 -3.15 -15.01 -11.88
CA TRP A 296 -3.39 -14.62 -13.26
C TRP A 296 -2.11 -14.06 -13.86
N VAL A 297 -1.68 -14.64 -14.97
CA VAL A 297 -0.53 -14.17 -15.74
C VAL A 297 -0.96 -13.73 -17.12
N VAL A 298 -0.57 -12.51 -17.48
CA VAL A 298 -0.83 -11.89 -18.77
C VAL A 298 0.48 -11.56 -19.47
N LYS A 299 0.48 -11.70 -20.78
CA LYS A 299 1.59 -11.33 -21.66
C LYS A 299 1.06 -10.40 -22.75
N GLY A 300 1.75 -9.31 -23.02
CA GLY A 300 1.29 -8.34 -24.00
C GLY A 300 2.35 -7.33 -24.40
N LYS A 301 2.09 -6.60 -25.48
CA LYS A 301 2.72 -5.30 -25.73
C LYS A 301 1.69 -4.26 -25.34
N TYR A 302 2.15 -3.16 -24.74
CA TYR A 302 1.30 -2.03 -24.42
C TYR A 302 0.22 -2.37 -23.38
N PHE A 303 0.62 -2.40 -22.11
CA PHE A 303 -0.33 -2.35 -21.01
C PHE A 303 -0.67 -0.88 -20.76
N GLU A 304 -1.78 -0.40 -21.31
CA GLU A 304 -2.40 0.81 -20.74
C GLU A 304 -2.95 0.40 -19.38
N ASP A 305 -2.21 0.69 -18.32
CA ASP A 305 -2.75 0.60 -16.98
C ASP A 305 -2.59 1.94 -16.27
N ASN A 306 -3.57 2.26 -15.43
CA ASN A 306 -3.56 3.38 -14.50
C ASN A 306 -2.43 3.25 -13.44
N LEU A 307 -1.56 2.24 -13.56
CA LEU A 307 -0.39 1.93 -12.73
C LEU A 307 0.93 2.53 -13.27
N GLU A 308 0.88 3.44 -14.24
CA GLU A 308 2.04 4.16 -14.82
C GLU A 308 3.04 3.31 -15.63
N PHE A 309 2.66 2.11 -16.10
CA PHE A 309 3.53 1.25 -16.93
C PHE A 309 3.31 1.41 -18.43
N ASN A 310 3.72 2.55 -19.01
CA ASN A 310 3.71 2.70 -20.46
C ASN A 310 4.94 1.99 -21.07
N SER A 311 4.77 0.73 -21.45
CA SER A 311 5.78 -0.06 -22.16
C SER A 311 5.36 -0.31 -23.61
N ASP A 312 6.11 0.25 -24.57
CA ASP A 312 6.05 -0.13 -25.99
C ASP A 312 6.67 -1.54 -26.25
N GLY A 313 7.25 -2.16 -25.21
CA GLY A 313 7.87 -3.47 -25.22
C GLY A 313 6.95 -4.62 -24.81
N LEU A 314 7.43 -5.85 -25.02
CA LEU A 314 6.78 -7.05 -24.51
C LEU A 314 6.93 -7.09 -22.99
N ALA A 315 5.81 -7.15 -22.27
CA ALA A 315 5.78 -7.23 -20.82
C ALA A 315 4.99 -8.45 -20.35
N TYR A 316 5.25 -8.84 -19.09
CA TYR A 316 4.56 -9.89 -18.37
C TYR A 316 4.07 -9.33 -17.05
N ILE A 317 2.78 -9.52 -16.76
CA ILE A 317 2.19 -9.15 -15.48
C ILE A 317 1.78 -10.44 -14.78
N PHE A 318 2.28 -10.61 -13.56
CA PHE A 318 1.95 -11.73 -12.68
C PHE A 318 1.17 -11.18 -11.50
N THR A 319 -0.11 -11.51 -11.43
CA THR A 319 -0.99 -11.09 -10.33
C THR A 319 -1.28 -12.29 -9.45
N LEU A 320 -1.08 -12.10 -8.15
CA LEU A 320 -1.36 -13.10 -7.12
C LEU A 320 -2.31 -12.49 -6.09
N GLY A 321 -3.49 -13.09 -5.94
CA GLY A 321 -4.52 -12.68 -5.00
C GLY A 321 -4.59 -13.63 -3.81
N ILE A 322 -4.66 -13.06 -2.61
CA ILE A 322 -4.90 -13.78 -1.35
C ILE A 322 -6.11 -13.15 -0.70
N HIS A 323 -7.15 -13.93 -0.40
CA HIS A 323 -8.35 -13.43 0.30
C HIS A 323 -9.04 -12.21 -0.35
N VAL A 324 -8.94 -12.08 -1.68
CA VAL A 324 -9.35 -10.89 -2.46
C VAL A 324 -10.79 -10.42 -2.22
N THR A 325 -11.73 -11.36 -2.04
CA THR A 325 -13.16 -11.07 -1.80
C THR A 325 -13.59 -11.21 -0.35
N ASP A 326 -12.70 -11.67 0.52
CA ASP A 326 -13.00 -11.98 1.91
C ASP A 326 -11.80 -11.56 2.77
N PRO A 327 -11.63 -10.25 3.03
CA PRO A 327 -10.52 -9.73 3.82
C PRO A 327 -10.68 -10.08 5.32
N THR A 328 -11.72 -10.83 5.70
CA THR A 328 -11.94 -11.14 7.10
C THR A 328 -10.85 -12.09 7.61
N TYR A 329 -10.28 -11.72 8.76
CA TYR A 329 -9.32 -12.53 9.49
C TYR A 329 -9.97 -13.87 9.83
N LYS A 330 -9.55 -14.96 9.16
CA LYS A 330 -9.93 -16.32 9.56
C LYS A 330 -9.03 -16.73 10.72
N THR A 331 -9.59 -16.70 11.93
CA THR A 331 -8.96 -17.13 13.18
C THR A 331 -8.64 -18.62 13.19
#